data_AF-A0AB37UGJ5-F1
#
_entry.id   AF-A0AB37UGJ5-F1
#
_cell.length_a   1.000
_cell.length_b   1.000
_cell.length_c   1.000
_cell.angle_alpha   90.00
_cell.angle_beta   90.00
_cell.angle_gamma   90.00
#
_symmetry.space_group_name_H-M   'P 1'
#
loop_
_entity.id
_entity.type
_entity.pdbx_description
1 polymer ?
#
loop_
_entity_poly.entity_id
_entity_poly.type
_entity_poly.pdbx_seq_one_letter_code
_entity_poly.pdbx_strand_id
1 'polypeptide(L)'
;MAYLEPLVEDQWFIASPKLKQFVATVREISDRTTHNRAQTLSALEPYFTQLLAKKGWLPDRFTKPNPEQESVRSFRSGYSNAPCKNEVKSHA
;
A
#
# COMPACT_ATOMS: atom_id res chain seq x y z
N MET A 1 -34.58 -11.71 -5.78
CA MET A 1 -33.38 -12.14 -6.52
C MET A 1 -32.54 -10.90 -6.76
N ALA A 2 -31.50 -10.68 -5.95
CA ALA A 2 -30.60 -9.55 -6.14
C ALA A 2 -29.58 -9.93 -7.22
N TYR A 3 -29.63 -9.26 -8.36
CA TYR A 3 -28.59 -9.34 -9.37
C TYR A 3 -27.38 -8.60 -8.81
N LEU A 4 -26.34 -9.33 -8.40
CA LEU A 4 -25.05 -8.71 -8.17
C LEU A 4 -24.56 -8.24 -9.55
N GLU A 5 -24.38 -6.93 -9.74
CA GLU A 5 -23.71 -6.43 -10.93
C GLU A 5 -22.37 -7.15 -11.06
N PRO A 6 -22.03 -7.69 -12.25
CA PRO A 6 -20.74 -8.32 -12.47
C PRO A 6 -19.65 -7.34 -12.04
N LEU A 7 -18.71 -7.81 -11.21
CA LEU A 7 -17.56 -7.00 -10.79
C LEU A 7 -16.91 -6.42 -12.06
N VAL A 8 -16.93 -5.09 -12.15
CA VAL A 8 -16.41 -4.36 -13.30
C VAL A 8 -15.01 -4.89 -13.60
N GLU A 9 -14.78 -5.29 -14.85
CA GLU A 9 -13.46 -5.71 -15.30
C GLU A 9 -12.37 -4.71 -14.88
N ASP A 10 -11.15 -5.20 -14.71
CA ASP A 10 -10.04 -4.37 -14.28
C ASP A 10 -9.87 -3.13 -15.17
N GLN A 11 -9.93 -1.96 -14.54
CA GLN A 11 -9.68 -0.69 -15.21
C GLN A 11 -8.19 -0.38 -15.20
N TRP A 12 -7.59 -0.30 -16.39
CA TRP A 12 -6.15 -0.11 -16.56
C TRP A 12 -5.82 1.30 -17.03
N PHE A 13 -5.18 2.09 -16.17
CA PHE A 13 -4.60 3.38 -16.54
C PHE A 13 -3.22 3.26 -17.23
N ILE A 14 -2.56 2.11 -17.07
CA ILE A 14 -1.22 1.84 -17.61
C ILE A 14 -1.31 0.64 -18.55
N ALA A 15 -1.05 0.87 -19.84
CA ALA A 15 -1.01 -0.18 -20.87
C ALA A 15 0.37 -0.90 -20.91
N SER A 16 0.90 -1.28 -19.75
CA SER A 16 2.18 -1.98 -19.64
C SER A 16 1.95 -3.49 -19.54
N PRO A 17 2.37 -4.30 -20.52
CA PRO A 17 2.18 -5.75 -20.47
C PRO A 17 2.92 -6.38 -19.27
N LYS A 18 4.09 -5.83 -18.91
CA LYS A 18 4.87 -6.27 -17.75
C LYS A 18 4.11 -6.07 -16.44
N LEU A 19 3.44 -4.94 -16.28
CA LEU A 19 2.64 -4.64 -15.09
C LEU A 19 1.38 -5.52 -15.04
N LYS A 20 0.68 -5.68 -16.16
CA LYS A 20 -0.49 -6.55 -16.25
C LYS A 20 -0.17 -7.99 -15.90
N GLN A 21 0.95 -8.53 -16.42
CA GLN A 21 1.42 -9.87 -16.09
C GLN A 21 1.71 -10.01 -14.60
N PHE A 22 2.40 -9.03 -14.00
CA PHE A 22 2.68 -9.04 -12.57
C PHE A 22 1.40 -9.07 -11.71
N VAL A 23 0.40 -8.23 -12.05
CA VAL A 23 -0.88 -8.21 -11.32
C VAL A 23 -1.63 -9.55 -11.45
N ALA A 24 -1.58 -10.20 -12.61
CA ALA A 24 -2.14 -11.54 -12.78
C ALA A 24 -1.45 -12.57 -11.86
N THR A 25 -0.12 -12.53 -11.76
CA THR A 25 0.65 -13.37 -10.84
C THR A 25 0.31 -13.10 -9.37
N VAL A 26 0.14 -11.83 -8.97
CA VAL A 26 -0.28 -11.45 -7.61
C VAL A 26 -1.61 -12.10 -7.26
N ARG A 27 -2.57 -12.06 -8.19
CA ARG A 27 -3.91 -12.65 -8.00
C ARG A 27 -3.83 -14.15 -7.83
N GLU A 28 -3.13 -14.82 -8.76
CA GLU A 28 -2.94 -16.27 -8.70
C GLU A 28 -2.31 -16.71 -7.37
N ILE A 29 -1.28 -15.99 -6.89
CA ILE A 29 -0.64 -16.28 -5.61
C ILE A 29 -1.62 -16.00 -4.46
N SER A 30 -2.31 -14.87 -4.46
CA SER A 30 -3.26 -14.49 -3.41
C SER A 30 -4.42 -15.48 -3.28
N ASP A 31 -4.94 -15.96 -4.41
CA ASP A 31 -6.01 -16.97 -4.44
C ASP A 31 -5.49 -18.30 -3.87
N ARG A 32 -4.26 -18.69 -4.23
CA ARG A 32 -3.64 -19.94 -3.72
C ARG A 32 -3.26 -19.89 -2.25
N THR A 33 -2.91 -18.72 -1.72
CA THR A 33 -2.43 -18.55 -0.34
C THR A 33 -3.42 -17.76 0.52
N THR A 34 -4.72 -17.80 0.17
CA THR A 34 -5.79 -17.00 0.82
C THR A 34 -5.78 -17.08 2.34
N HIS A 35 -5.42 -18.23 2.92
CA HIS A 35 -5.41 -18.45 4.37
C HIS A 35 -4.06 -18.18 5.05
N ASN A 36 -3.00 -17.83 4.30
CA ASN A 36 -1.67 -17.58 4.86
C ASN A 36 -0.99 -16.39 4.19
N ARG A 37 -1.11 -15.22 4.84
CA ARG A 37 -0.57 -13.97 4.31
C ARG A 37 0.96 -13.90 4.31
N ALA A 38 1.62 -14.53 5.28
CA ALA A 38 3.09 -14.59 5.31
C ALA A 38 3.61 -15.37 4.09
N GLN A 39 2.95 -16.49 3.76
CA GLN A 39 3.25 -17.27 2.57
C GLN A 39 2.99 -16.49 1.28
N THR A 40 1.90 -15.70 1.20
CA THR A 40 1.65 -14.80 0.06
C THR A 40 2.83 -13.86 -0.16
N LEU A 41 3.32 -13.21 0.90
CA LEU A 41 4.41 -12.24 0.82
C LEU A 41 5.71 -12.90 0.37
N SER A 42 6.08 -14.04 0.97
CA SER A 42 7.27 -14.79 0.58
C SER A 42 7.23 -15.28 -0.87
N ALA A 43 6.05 -15.70 -1.35
CA ALA A 43 5.88 -16.11 -2.74
C ALA A 43 5.90 -14.91 -3.71
N LEU A 44 5.40 -13.74 -3.30
CA LEU A 44 5.31 -12.54 -4.13
C LEU A 44 6.64 -11.80 -4.27
N GLU A 45 7.43 -11.77 -3.20
CA GLU A 45 8.69 -11.02 -3.10
C GLU A 45 9.60 -11.13 -4.35
N PRO A 46 9.96 -12.33 -4.86
CA PRO A 46 10.84 -12.43 -6.02
C PRO A 46 10.25 -11.81 -7.28
N TYR A 47 8.93 -11.95 -7.50
CA TYR A 47 8.26 -11.36 -8.66
C TYR A 47 8.22 -9.84 -8.58
N PHE A 48 8.03 -9.30 -7.37
CA PHE A 48 8.02 -7.86 -7.15
C PHE A 48 9.41 -7.26 -7.35
N THR A 49 10.45 -7.89 -6.79
CA THR A 49 11.85 -7.50 -7.01
C THR A 49 12.21 -7.52 -8.49
N GLN A 50 11.76 -8.53 -9.25
CA GLN A 50 11.98 -8.58 -10.69
C GLN A 50 11.26 -7.46 -11.45
N LEU A 51 10.06 -7.05 -11.01
CA LEU A 51 9.35 -5.90 -11.60
C LEU A 51 10.12 -4.60 -11.35
N LEU A 52 10.58 -4.37 -10.12
CA LEU A 52 11.33 -3.17 -9.72
C LEU A 52 12.67 -3.05 -10.45
N ALA A 53 13.34 -4.16 -10.74
CA ALA A 53 14.60 -4.17 -11.48
C ALA A 53 14.43 -3.74 -12.96
N LYS A 54 13.23 -3.88 -13.53
CA LYS A 54 12.95 -3.50 -14.92
C LYS A 54 12.68 -1.99 -15.00
N LYS A 55 13.23 -1.32 -16.02
CA LYS A 55 12.85 0.06 -16.36
C LYS A 55 11.67 0.10 -17.34
N GLY A 56 10.93 1.21 -17.33
CA GLY A 56 9.88 1.50 -18.31
C GLY A 56 8.55 0.79 -18.11
N TRP A 57 8.31 0.12 -16.97
CA TRP A 57 6.99 -0.43 -16.64
C TRP A 57 6.04 0.62 -16.06
N LEU A 58 6.58 1.67 -15.42
CA LEU A 58 5.85 2.78 -14.80
C LEU A 58 6.11 4.07 -15.59
N PRO A 59 5.07 4.72 -16.15
CA PRO A 59 5.22 6.00 -16.84
C PRO A 59 5.65 7.14 -15.91
N ASP A 60 6.43 8.10 -16.42
CA ASP A 60 7.00 9.20 -15.63
C ASP A 60 5.97 10.08 -14.93
N ARG A 61 4.75 10.16 -15.46
CA ARG A 61 3.65 10.89 -14.79
C ARG A 61 3.29 10.32 -13.42
N PHE A 62 3.63 9.05 -13.16
CA PHE A 62 3.40 8.36 -11.89
C PHE A 62 4.65 8.29 -11.00
N THR A 63 5.79 8.81 -11.45
CA THR A 63 7.05 8.84 -10.67
C THR A 63 7.31 10.20 -10.02
N LYS A 64 6.58 11.24 -10.43
CA LYS A 64 6.74 12.60 -9.90
C LYS A 64 6.07 12.73 -8.53
N PRO A 65 6.74 13.36 -7.54
CA PRO A 65 6.09 13.71 -6.28
C PRO A 65 4.96 14.72 -6.51
N ASN A 66 3.96 14.71 -5.62
CA ASN A 66 2.89 15.70 -5.66
C ASN A 66 3.42 17.06 -5.17
N PRO A 67 3.38 18.13 -5.99
CA PRO A 67 3.92 19.44 -5.61
C PRO A 67 3.23 20.07 -4.40
N GLU A 68 1.94 19.76 -4.13
CA GLU A 68 1.24 20.29 -2.94
C GLU A 68 1.75 19.71 -1.61
N GLN A 69 2.60 18.68 -1.65
CA GLN A 69 3.20 18.07 -0.47
C GLN A 69 4.61 18.62 -0.17
N GLU A 70 5.12 19.59 -0.94
CA GLU A 70 6.41 20.25 -0.67
C GLU A 70 6.38 21.17 0.57
N SER A 71 5.18 21.50 1.08
CA SER A 71 4.99 22.20 2.34
C SER A 71 4.48 21.25 3.41
N VAL A 72 5.36 20.38 3.94
CA VAL A 72 5.13 19.76 5.25
C VAL A 72 5.21 20.88 6.28
N ARG A 73 4.09 21.56 6.52
CA ARG A 73 3.99 22.47 7.66
C ARG A 73 4.00 21.59 8.90
N SER A 74 4.90 21.87 9.83
CA SER A 74 4.86 21.26 11.16
C SER A 74 3.43 21.40 11.68
N PHE A 75 2.77 20.27 11.96
CA PHE A 75 1.53 20.30 12.71
C PHE A 75 1.85 21.01 14.02
N ARG A 76 1.40 22.26 14.17
CA ARG A 76 1.40 22.95 15.46
C ARG A 76 0.32 22.28 16.30
N SER A 77 0.61 21.08 16.78
CA SER A 77 -0.16 20.46 17.84
C SER A 77 0.00 21.36 19.06
N GLY A 78 -1.03 22.16 19.35
CA GLY A 78 -1.14 22.90 20.60
C GLY A 78 -1.26 21.99 21.82
N TYR A 79 -1.32 20.67 21.63
CA TYR A 79 -1.18 19.69 22.70
C TYR A 79 0.30 19.54 23.04
N SER A 80 0.75 20.32 24.02
CA SER A 80 1.95 20.01 24.79
C SER A 80 1.83 18.59 25.33
N ASN A 81 2.82 17.74 25.06
CA ASN A 81 3.06 16.53 25.83
C ASN A 81 3.51 16.95 27.24
N ALA A 82 2.57 17.38 28.08
CA ALA A 82 2.85 17.58 29.49
C ALA A 82 3.15 16.19 30.09
N PRO A 83 4.30 16.00 30.76
CA PRO A 83 4.56 14.74 31.45
C PRO A 83 3.45 14.52 32.48
N CYS A 84 2.83 13.34 32.47
CA CYS A 84 1.86 12.95 33.49
C CYS A 84 2.51 13.12 34.87
N LYS A 85 1.90 13.94 35.73
CA LYS A 85 2.34 14.03 37.12
C LYS A 85 2.00 12.69 37.79
N ASN A 86 3.02 11.97 38.24
CA ASN A 86 2.82 10.85 39.14
C ASN A 86 2.34 11.39 40.48
N GLU A 87 1.04 11.38 40.69
CA GLU A 87 0.42 11.67 41.97
C GLU A 87 0.72 10.51 42.94
N VAL A 88 1.68 10.74 43.85
CA VAL A 88 1.92 9.87 44.99
C VAL A 88 0.69 9.98 45.90
N LYS A 89 -0.19 8.98 45.84
CA LYS A 89 -1.26 8.81 46.84
C LYS A 89 -0.61 8.62 48.21
N SER A 90 -0.69 9.65 49.06
CA SER A 90 -0.48 9.48 50.51
C SER A 90 -1.65 8.65 51.03
N HIS A 91 -1.37 7.42 51.46
CA HIS A 91 -2.23 6.70 52.37
C HIS A 91 -1.80 7.09 53.79
N ALA A 92 -2.79 7.52 54.58
CA ALA A 92 -2.70 7.85 55.99
C ALA A 92 -2.21 6.68 56.85
#